data_AF-A0A2J5PUX6-F1
#
_entry.id   AF-A0A2J5PUX6-F1
#
_cell.length_a   1.000
_cell.length_b   1.000
_cell.length_c   1.000
_cell.angle_alpha   90.00
_cell.angle_beta   90.00
_cell.angle_gamma   90.00
#
_symmetry.space_group_name_H-M   'P 1'
#
loop_
_entity.id
_entity.type
_entity.pdbx_description
1 polymer ?
#
loop_
_entity_poly.entity_id
_entity_poly.type
_entity_poly.pdbx_seq_one_letter_code
_entity_poly.pdbx_strand_id
1 'polypeptide(L)'
;MIKQRTLKRIVQATGVGLHTGKKVTLTLRPAPANTGVIYRRTDLNPPVDFPADAKSVRDTMLCTCLVNEHDVRISTVEHLNAALAGLGID
;
A
#
# COMPACT_ATOMS: atom_id res chain seq x y z
N MET A 1 9.34 -22.47 14.33
CA MET A 1 9.10 -21.91 12.98
C MET A 1 8.51 -20.52 13.14
N ILE A 2 9.11 -19.50 12.53
CA ILE A 2 8.51 -18.15 12.46
C ILE A 2 7.32 -18.25 11.49
N LYS A 3 6.13 -17.79 11.91
CA LYS A 3 4.91 -17.83 11.10
C LYS A 3 4.68 -16.48 10.43
N GLN A 4 4.08 -16.51 9.24
CA GLN A 4 3.54 -15.31 8.61
C GLN A 4 2.53 -14.61 9.53
N ARG A 5 2.45 -13.29 9.44
CA ARG A 5 1.57 -12.44 10.24
C ARG A 5 0.73 -11.56 9.33
N THR A 6 -0.56 -11.49 9.64
CA THR A 6 -1.49 -10.51 9.08
C THR A 6 -2.16 -9.75 10.22
N LEU A 7 -3.02 -8.78 9.87
CA LEU A 7 -3.75 -8.00 10.85
C LEU A 7 -4.79 -8.86 11.57
N LYS A 8 -4.95 -8.65 12.87
CA LYS A 8 -6.00 -9.33 13.65
C LYS A 8 -7.41 -8.80 13.35
N ARG A 9 -7.51 -7.54 12.95
CA ARG A 9 -8.76 -6.84 12.61
C ARG A 9 -8.48 -5.76 11.58
N ILE A 10 -9.53 -5.26 10.95
CA ILE A 10 -9.47 -4.09 10.06
C ILE A 10 -9.06 -2.86 10.87
N VAL A 11 -8.20 -2.02 10.29
CA VAL A 11 -7.78 -0.71 10.83
C VAL A 11 -8.02 0.35 9.77
N GLN A 12 -8.54 1.51 10.17
CA GLN A 12 -8.83 2.62 9.27
C GLN A 12 -8.21 3.91 9.80
N ALA A 13 -7.65 4.70 8.90
CA ALA A 13 -7.13 6.04 9.19
C ALA A 13 -7.53 7.01 8.07
N THR A 14 -7.75 8.27 8.41
CA THR A 14 -8.01 9.34 7.45
C THR A 14 -6.96 10.42 7.60
N GLY A 15 -6.46 10.92 6.49
CA GLY A 15 -5.43 11.96 6.48
C GLY A 15 -5.36 12.67 5.14
N VAL A 16 -4.22 13.30 4.88
CA VAL A 16 -3.91 13.98 3.62
C VAL A 16 -2.62 13.43 3.03
N GLY A 17 -2.55 13.30 1.72
CA GLY A 17 -1.32 12.93 1.02
C GLY A 17 -0.31 14.07 1.07
N LEU A 18 0.93 13.80 1.50
CA LEU A 18 1.96 14.82 1.71
C LEU A 18 2.21 15.69 0.46
N HIS A 19 2.38 15.08 -0.71
CA HIS A 19 2.71 15.81 -1.95
C HIS A 19 1.49 16.24 -2.76
N THR A 20 0.31 15.65 -2.51
CA THR A 20 -0.89 15.93 -3.31
C THR A 20 -1.87 16.86 -2.60
N GLY A 21 -1.78 16.99 -1.26
CA GLY A 21 -2.76 17.68 -0.43
C GLY A 21 -4.15 17.03 -0.41
N LYS A 22 -4.34 15.90 -1.11
CA LYS A 22 -5.65 15.25 -1.24
C LYS A 22 -6.00 14.48 0.02
N LYS A 23 -7.23 14.64 0.50
CA LYS A 23 -7.78 13.82 1.57
C LYS A 23 -7.87 12.37 1.12
N VAL A 24 -7.44 11.45 1.97
CA VAL A 24 -7.44 10.00 1.71
C VAL A 24 -7.90 9.24 2.95
N THR A 25 -8.63 8.15 2.73
CA THR A 25 -8.96 7.17 3.76
C THR A 25 -8.21 5.88 3.44
N LEU A 26 -7.32 5.46 4.34
CA LEU A 26 -6.60 4.20 4.27
C LEU A 26 -7.34 3.15 5.10
N THR A 27 -7.61 1.99 4.51
CA THR A 27 -8.16 0.83 5.23
C THR A 27 -7.21 -0.35 5.07
N LEU A 28 -6.62 -0.79 6.18
CA LEU A 28 -5.76 -1.97 6.25
C LEU A 28 -6.61 -3.18 6.61
N ARG A 29 -6.53 -4.26 5.83
CA ARG A 29 -7.35 -5.47 5.97
C ARG A 29 -6.47 -6.71 6.17
N PRO A 30 -6.93 -7.71 6.93
CA PRO A 30 -6.27 -9.02 6.96
C PRO A 30 -6.24 -9.64 5.56
N ALA A 31 -5.21 -10.43 5.29
CA ALA A 31 -5.03 -11.15 4.04
C ALA A 31 -4.63 -12.62 4.32
N PRO A 32 -4.97 -13.57 3.43
CA PRO A 32 -4.50 -14.95 3.52
C PRO A 32 -2.97 -15.07 3.48
N ALA A 33 -2.45 -16.20 3.93
CA ALA A 33 -1.03 -16.52 3.81
C ALA A 33 -0.54 -16.42 2.35
N ASN A 34 0.71 -15.97 2.16
CA ASN A 34 1.36 -15.76 0.87
C ASN A 34 0.73 -14.67 -0.03
N THR A 35 -0.13 -13.81 0.52
CA THR A 35 -0.67 -12.68 -0.26
C THR A 35 0.38 -11.60 -0.51
N GLY A 36 1.26 -11.35 0.45
CA GLY A 36 2.09 -10.15 0.46
C GLY A 36 1.30 -8.90 0.84
N VAL A 37 1.97 -7.74 0.79
CA VAL A 37 1.30 -6.44 0.89
C VAL A 37 0.78 -6.03 -0.48
N ILE A 38 -0.54 -5.82 -0.59
CA ILE A 38 -1.20 -5.32 -1.79
C ILE A 38 -1.86 -3.99 -1.46
N TYR A 39 -1.50 -2.95 -2.21
CA TYR A 39 -2.20 -1.68 -2.21
C TYR A 39 -3.35 -1.71 -3.21
N ARG A 40 -4.47 -1.05 -2.89
CA ARG A 40 -5.66 -1.01 -3.75
C ARG A 40 -6.21 0.42 -3.86
N ARG A 41 -6.39 0.91 -5.08
CA ARG A 41 -7.15 2.14 -5.39
C ARG A 41 -8.64 1.81 -5.47
N THR A 42 -9.35 1.93 -4.35
CA THR A 42 -10.79 1.62 -4.25
C THR A 42 -11.70 2.71 -4.79
N ASP A 43 -11.15 3.88 -5.12
CA ASP A 43 -11.86 5.00 -5.73
C ASP A 43 -12.05 4.86 -7.26
N LEU A 44 -11.42 3.85 -7.87
CA LEU A 44 -11.52 3.55 -9.30
C LEU A 44 -12.55 2.46 -9.58
N ASN A 45 -13.07 2.41 -10.81
CA ASN A 45 -14.00 1.38 -11.28
C ASN A 45 -13.52 0.79 -12.63
N PRO A 46 -13.05 -0.46 -12.67
CA PRO A 46 -12.85 -1.36 -11.53
C PRO A 46 -11.72 -0.88 -10.60
N PRO A 47 -11.71 -1.32 -9.31
CA PRO A 47 -10.58 -1.07 -8.41
C PRO A 47 -9.28 -1.62 -9.00
N VAL A 48 -8.17 -0.94 -8.72
CA VAL A 48 -6.85 -1.31 -9.24
C VAL A 48 -5.92 -1.71 -8.10
N ASP A 49 -5.26 -2.86 -8.27
CA ASP A 49 -4.34 -3.44 -7.29
C ASP A 49 -2.87 -3.23 -7.68
N PHE A 50 -2.04 -3.04 -6.67
CA PHE A 50 -0.60 -2.86 -6.76
C PHE A 50 0.07 -3.75 -5.71
N PRO A 51 0.66 -4.89 -6.11
CA PRO A 51 1.58 -5.61 -5.23
C PRO A 51 2.72 -4.68 -4.80
N ALA A 52 3.10 -4.73 -3.53
CA ALA A 52 4.29 -4.06 -3.01
C ALA A 52 5.57 -4.78 -3.51
N ASP A 53 5.78 -4.73 -4.82
CA ASP A 53 6.90 -5.32 -5.54
C ASP A 53 7.77 -4.20 -6.12
N ALA A 54 9.09 -4.35 -6.04
CA ALA A 54 10.05 -3.42 -6.60
C ALA A 54 9.82 -3.16 -8.11
N LYS A 55 9.33 -4.16 -8.86
CA LYS A 55 9.00 -4.03 -10.29
C LYS A 55 7.84 -3.07 -10.56
N SER A 56 7.00 -2.79 -9.55
CA SER A 56 5.88 -1.86 -9.65
C SER A 56 6.29 -0.41 -9.40
N VAL A 57 7.52 -0.16 -8.94
CA VAL A 57 8.05 1.20 -8.70
C VAL A 57 8.49 1.81 -10.03
N ARG A 58 7.91 2.94 -10.42
CA ARG A 58 8.28 3.65 -11.65
C ARG A 58 8.60 5.14 -11.46
N ASP A 59 8.36 5.67 -10.28
CA ASP A 59 8.75 7.04 -9.93
C ASP A 59 9.32 7.05 -8.51
N THR A 60 10.49 7.66 -8.38
CA THR A 60 11.28 7.79 -7.16
C THR A 60 11.59 9.24 -6.81
N MET A 61 11.04 10.22 -7.55
CA MET A 61 11.21 11.62 -7.25
C MET A 61 10.34 11.99 -6.03
N LEU A 62 11.01 12.41 -4.95
CA LEU A 62 10.43 12.79 -3.64
C LEU A 62 9.79 11.66 -2.82
N CYS A 63 9.35 10.56 -3.45
CA CYS A 63 8.72 9.44 -2.76
C CYS A 63 8.88 8.13 -3.53
N THR A 64 8.59 6.98 -2.90
CA THR A 64 8.41 5.71 -3.61
C THR A 64 7.00 5.66 -4.17
N CYS A 65 6.87 5.59 -5.50
CA CYS A 65 5.58 5.58 -6.15
C CYS A 65 5.39 4.33 -7.03
N LEU A 66 4.30 3.62 -6.77
CA LEU A 66 3.85 2.49 -7.59
C LEU A 66 3.02 3.04 -8.75
N VAL A 67 3.35 2.64 -9.98
CA VAL A 67 2.68 3.10 -11.20
C VAL A 67 2.50 1.91 -12.15
N ASN A 68 1.31 1.78 -12.72
CA ASN A 68 1.00 0.73 -13.69
C ASN A 68 1.09 1.25 -15.14
N GLU A 69 0.85 0.37 -16.13
CA GLU A 69 0.88 0.73 -17.56
C GLU A 69 -0.17 1.76 -17.98
N HIS A 70 -1.19 2.00 -17.15
CA HIS A 70 -2.27 2.95 -17.40
C HIS A 70 -2.08 4.28 -16.64
N ASP A 71 -0.86 4.53 -16.14
CA ASP A 71 -0.51 5.72 -15.33
C ASP A 71 -1.39 5.91 -14.08
N VAL A 72 -1.97 4.82 -13.56
CA VAL A 72 -2.59 4.82 -12.22
C VAL A 72 -1.50 4.71 -11.18
N ARG A 73 -1.60 5.54 -10.14
CA ARG A 73 -0.51 5.74 -9.18
C ARG A 73 -0.95 5.59 -7.72
N ILE A 74 -0.02 5.10 -6.90
CA ILE A 74 -0.06 5.19 -5.44
C ILE A 74 1.30 5.76 -5.00
N SER A 75 1.28 6.94 -4.41
CA SER A 75 2.48 7.69 -4.01
C SER A 75 2.76 7.55 -2.52
N THR A 76 4.03 7.69 -2.14
CA THR A 76 4.47 7.78 -0.73
C THR A 76 4.16 6.51 0.08
N VAL A 77 4.52 5.35 -0.45
CA VAL A 77 4.30 4.05 0.21
C VAL A 77 5.37 3.72 1.27
N GLU A 78 6.51 4.39 1.24
CA GLU A 78 7.72 4.07 1.99
C GLU A 78 7.54 4.03 3.50
N HIS A 79 6.85 4.98 4.12
CA HIS A 79 6.65 5.00 5.57
C HIS A 79 5.73 3.89 6.06
N LEU A 80 4.65 3.60 5.31
CA LEU A 80 3.74 2.51 5.65
C LEU A 80 4.44 1.17 5.47
N ASN A 81 5.17 0.98 4.37
CA ASN A 81 5.97 -0.23 4.16
C ASN A 81 7.01 -0.42 5.27
N ALA A 82 7.70 0.64 5.71
CA ALA A 82 8.65 0.57 6.81
C ALA A 82 7.99 0.14 8.13
N ALA A 83 6.79 0.66 8.43
CA ALA A 83 6.03 0.26 9.62
C ALA A 83 5.57 -1.21 9.56
N LEU A 84 5.07 -1.66 8.40
CA LEU A 84 4.66 -3.06 8.19
C LEU A 84 5.86 -4.00 8.34
N ALA A 85 7.00 -3.66 7.72
CA ALA A 85 8.23 -4.42 7.83
C ALA A 85 8.77 -4.45 9.27
N GLY A 86 8.78 -3.30 9.97
CA GLY A 86 9.22 -3.21 11.36
C GLY A 86 8.38 -4.02 12.34
N LEU A 87 7.10 -4.27 12.02
CA LEU A 87 6.20 -5.13 12.80
C LEU A 87 6.17 -6.59 12.32
N GLY A 88 6.84 -6.89 11.21
CA GLY A 88 6.85 -8.19 10.56
C GLY A 88 5.48 -8.62 10.06
N ILE A 89 4.72 -7.72 9.43
CA ILE A 89 3.50 -8.05 8.70
C ILE A 89 3.88 -8.54 7.30
N ASP A 90 3.39 -9.72 6.93
CA ASP A 90 3.69 -10.42 5.68
C ASP A 90 2.61 -10.18 4.60
#